data_AF-A0A257TAX7-F1
#
_entry.id   AF-A0A257TAX7-F1
#
_cell.length_a   1.000
_cell.length_b   1.000
_cell.length_c   1.000
_cell.angle_alpha   90.00
_cell.angle_beta   90.00
_cell.angle_gamma   90.00
#
_symmetry.space_group_name_H-M   'P 1'
#
loop_
_entity.id
_entity.type
_entity.pdbx_description
1 polymer ?
#
loop_
_entity_poly.entity_id
_entity_poly.type
_entity_poly.pdbx_seq_one_letter_code
_entity_poly.pdbx_strand_id
1 'polypeptide(L)'
;MRRSTIIFALLITATLFGIVAARENTRSQFIALQEAQAKHFALDNRWGQLQLEQATLASNARVGDIAHQKLGLAAPKNDQIVMVKAP
;
A
#
# COMPACT_ATOMS: atom_id res chain seq x y z
N MET A 1 -3.95 -42.20 -44.85
CA MET A 1 -2.99 -41.96 -43.74
C MET A 1 -2.06 -40.76 -43.99
N ARG A 2 -1.24 -40.71 -45.06
CA ARG A 2 -0.31 -39.57 -45.33
C ARG A 2 -0.93 -38.16 -45.27
N ARG A 3 -2.14 -37.95 -45.79
CA ARG A 3 -2.82 -36.64 -45.79
C ARG A 3 -3.21 -36.17 -44.38
N SER A 4 -3.69 -37.08 -43.54
CA SER A 4 -4.08 -36.76 -42.16
C SER A 4 -2.87 -36.38 -41.32
N THR A 5 -1.73 -37.05 -41.50
CA THR A 5 -0.48 -36.71 -40.81
C THR A 5 0.00 -35.29 -41.15
N ILE A 6 -0.10 -34.87 -42.41
CA ILE A 6 0.29 -33.52 -42.84
C ILE A 6 -0.64 -32.47 -42.22
N ILE A 7 -1.96 -32.74 -42.19
CA ILE A 7 -2.93 -31.83 -41.58
C ILE A 7 -2.64 -31.66 -40.07
N PHE A 8 -2.39 -32.75 -39.35
CA PHE A 8 -2.03 -32.65 -37.93
C PHE A 8 -0.71 -31.92 -37.70
N ALA A 9 0.31 -32.15 -38.52
CA ALA A 9 1.58 -31.44 -38.42
C ALA A 9 1.40 -29.93 -38.61
N LEU A 10 0.56 -29.51 -39.57
CA LEU A 10 0.23 -28.10 -39.79
C LEU A 10 -0.55 -27.49 -38.61
N LEU A 11 -1.52 -28.21 -38.05
CA LEU A 11 -2.29 -27.74 -36.89
C LEU A 11 -1.41 -27.54 -35.66
N ILE A 12 -0.51 -28.50 -35.37
CA ILE A 12 0.44 -28.40 -34.26
C ILE A 12 1.38 -27.20 -34.48
N THR A 13 1.89 -27.04 -35.69
CA THR A 13 2.78 -25.91 -36.03
C THR A 13 2.08 -24.57 -35.85
N ALA A 14 0.84 -24.42 -36.34
CA ALA A 14 0.03 -23.22 -36.15
C ALA A 14 -0.21 -22.91 -34.67
N THR A 15 -0.44 -23.94 -33.86
CA THR A 15 -0.66 -23.81 -32.41
C THR A 15 0.60 -23.35 -31.70
N LEU A 16 1.76 -23.91 -32.07
CA LEU A 16 3.06 -23.50 -31.53
C LEU A 16 3.36 -22.02 -31.81
N PHE A 17 3.13 -21.56 -33.04
CA PHE A 17 3.27 -20.14 -33.37
C PHE A 17 2.29 -19.26 -32.59
N GLY A 18 1.04 -19.68 -32.43
CA GLY A 18 0.05 -18.98 -31.62
C GLY A 18 0.48 -18.82 -30.16
N ILE A 19 1.04 -19.88 -29.57
CA ILE A 19 1.56 -19.85 -28.18
C ILE A 19 2.73 -18.87 -28.04
N VAL A 20 3.68 -18.89 -28.98
CA VAL A 20 4.83 -17.98 -28.96
C VAL A 20 4.39 -16.52 -29.07
N ALA A 21 3.46 -16.23 -29.99
CA ALA A 21 2.90 -14.89 -30.16
C ALA A 21 2.13 -14.42 -28.91
N ALA A 22 1.33 -15.29 -28.31
CA ALA A 22 0.62 -15.01 -27.06
C ALA A 22 1.60 -14.73 -25.91
N ARG A 23 2.67 -15.53 -25.80
CA ARG A 23 3.67 -15.41 -24.74
C ARG A 23 4.40 -14.07 -24.75
N GLU A 24 4.75 -13.56 -25.93
CA GLU A 24 5.42 -12.26 -26.04
C GLU A 24 4.50 -11.12 -25.59
N ASN A 25 3.23 -11.14 -26.00
CA ASN A 25 2.26 -10.12 -25.60
C ASN A 25 1.98 -10.15 -24.08
N THR A 26 1.88 -11.36 -23.50
CA THR A 26 1.73 -11.52 -22.05
C THR A 26 2.90 -10.93 -21.29
N ARG A 27 4.13 -11.09 -21.77
CA ARG A 27 5.32 -10.56 -21.09
C ARG A 27 5.31 -9.04 -20.97
N SER A 28 4.99 -8.34 -22.06
CA SER A 28 4.93 -6.87 -22.05
C SER A 28 3.83 -6.35 -21.12
N GLN A 29 2.64 -6.95 -21.19
CA GLN A 29 1.52 -6.54 -20.34
C GLN A 29 1.78 -6.83 -18.86
N PHE A 30 2.41 -7.97 -18.56
CA PHE A 30 2.76 -8.35 -17.20
C PHE A 30 3.82 -7.41 -16.59
N ILE A 31 4.82 -6.99 -17.35
CA ILE A 31 5.84 -6.02 -16.88
C ILE A 31 5.18 -4.69 -16.53
N ALA A 32 4.31 -4.17 -17.40
CA ALA A 32 3.59 -2.92 -17.16
C ALA A 32 2.72 -3.00 -15.89
N LEU A 33 2.02 -4.13 -15.70
CA LEU A 33 1.25 -4.39 -14.48
C LEU A 33 2.15 -4.39 -13.24
N GLN A 34 3.28 -5.10 -13.30
CA GLN A 34 4.21 -5.23 -12.19
C GLN A 34 4.83 -3.87 -11.79
N GLU A 35 5.12 -3.00 -12.76
CA GLU A 35 5.62 -1.65 -12.50
C GLU A 35 4.55 -0.77 -11.81
N ALA A 36 3.31 -0.81 -12.29
CA ALA A 36 2.21 -0.08 -11.67
C ALA A 36 1.95 -0.55 -10.22
N GLN A 37 1.98 -1.86 -10.00
CA GLN A 37 1.83 -2.47 -8.68
C GLN A 37 2.95 -2.02 -7.73
N ALA A 38 4.20 -2.00 -8.21
CA ALA A 38 5.34 -1.55 -7.41
C ALA A 38 5.21 -0.08 -6.99
N LYS A 39 4.74 0.79 -7.90
CA LYS A 39 4.46 2.20 -7.58
C LYS A 39 3.38 2.34 -6.51
N HIS A 40 2.30 1.56 -6.61
CA HIS A 40 1.24 1.55 -5.60
C HIS A 40 1.76 1.16 -4.21
N PHE A 41 2.53 0.07 -4.12
CA PHE A 41 3.11 -0.38 -2.85
C PHE A 41 4.07 0.65 -2.23
N ALA A 42 4.88 1.31 -3.06
CA ALA A 42 5.77 2.37 -2.58
C ALA A 42 4.98 3.55 -1.98
N LEU A 43 3.88 3.93 -2.63
CA LEU A 43 3.04 5.03 -2.18
C LEU A 43 2.30 4.68 -0.88
N ASP A 44 1.74 3.48 -0.78
CA ASP A 44 1.07 2.99 0.44
C ASP A 44 2.03 2.97 1.64
N ASN A 45 3.25 2.49 1.44
CA ASN A 45 4.26 2.48 2.48
C ASN A 45 4.60 3.90 2.95
N ARG A 46 4.79 4.83 2.01
CA ARG A 46 5.09 6.23 2.36
C ARG A 46 3.91 6.87 3.08
N TRP A 47 2.69 6.59 2.65
CA TRP A 47 1.47 7.06 3.30
C TRP A 47 1.35 6.52 4.73
N GLY A 48 1.59 5.22 4.95
CA GLY A 48 1.62 4.61 6.27
C GLY A 48 2.67 5.26 7.18
N GLN A 49 3.88 5.54 6.65
CA GLN A 49 4.91 6.25 7.39
C GLN A 49 4.47 7.68 7.76
N LEU A 50 3.87 8.42 6.83
CA LEU A 50 3.34 9.76 7.10
C LEU A 50 2.20 9.74 8.13
N GLN A 51 1.38 8.70 8.15
CA GLN A 51 0.35 8.53 9.18
C GLN A 51 0.96 8.28 10.56
N LEU A 52 2.03 7.48 10.65
CA LEU A 52 2.76 7.27 11.90
C LEU A 52 3.47 8.55 12.37
N GLU A 53 4.08 9.30 11.45
CA GLU A 53 4.67 10.61 11.73
C GLU A 53 3.59 11.59 12.26
N GLN A 54 2.41 11.63 11.64
CA GLN A 54 1.28 12.45 12.10
C GLN A 54 0.72 11.98 13.45
N ALA A 55 0.57 10.67 13.66
CA ALA A 55 0.12 10.13 14.94
C ALA A 55 1.08 10.51 16.07
N THR A 56 2.39 10.56 15.79
CA THR A 56 3.41 11.01 16.75
C THR A 56 3.31 12.52 17.03
N LEU A 57 3.01 13.33 16.01
CA LEU A 57 2.82 14.78 16.16
C LEU A 57 1.46 15.16 16.80
N ALA A 58 0.45 14.30 16.66
CA ALA A 58 -0.91 14.48 17.19
C ALA A 58 -1.10 13.85 18.58
N SER A 59 -0.28 12.87 18.94
CA SER A 59 -0.27 12.24 20.26
C SER A 59 0.23 13.23 21.30
N ASN A 60 -0.70 13.96 21.94
CA ASN A 60 -0.71 14.55 23.29
C ASN A 60 0.52 15.31 23.85
N ALA A 61 1.76 14.92 23.55
CA ALA A 61 3.00 15.57 23.96
C ALA A 61 3.06 17.04 23.51
N ARG A 62 2.69 17.35 22.26
CA ARG A 62 2.70 18.73 21.76
C ARG A 62 1.67 19.62 22.44
N VAL A 63 0.51 19.07 22.78
CA VAL A 63 -0.53 19.82 23.52
C VAL A 63 -0.07 20.08 24.95
N GLY A 64 0.55 19.09 25.60
CA GLY A 64 1.16 19.25 26.93
C GLY A 64 2.29 20.28 26.96
N ASP A 65 3.19 20.26 25.96
CA ASP A 65 4.30 21.20 25.85
C ASP A 65 3.82 22.63 25.57
N ILE A 66 2.83 22.81 24.70
CA ILE A 66 2.23 24.13 24.46
C ILE A 66 1.49 24.62 25.70
N ALA A 67 0.77 23.74 26.41
CA ALA A 67 0.10 24.08 27.66
C ALA A 67 1.10 24.52 28.75
N HIS A 68 2.22 23.81 28.90
CA HIS A 68 3.27 24.21 29.85
C HIS A 68 4.01 25.48 29.41
N GLN A 69 4.52 25.52 28.17
CA GLN A 69 5.42 26.59 27.74
C GLN A 69 4.71 27.89 27.34
N LYS A 70 3.55 27.81 26.66
CA LYS A 70 2.84 29.02 26.19
C LYS A 70 1.75 29.47 27.15
N LEU A 71 1.09 28.54 27.84
CA LEU A 71 -0.02 28.85 28.74
C LEU A 71 0.38 28.79 30.23
N GLY A 72 1.61 28.34 30.56
CA GLY A 72 2.09 28.24 31.94
C GLY A 72 1.34 27.20 32.78
N LEU A 73 0.59 26.29 32.15
CA LEU A 73 -0.23 25.30 32.83
C LEU A 73 0.66 24.18 33.38
N ALA A 74 0.59 23.93 34.69
CA ALA A 74 1.22 22.80 35.34
C ALA A 74 0.18 21.73 35.72
N ALA A 75 0.60 20.48 35.86
CA ALA A 75 -0.30 19.42 36.33
C ALA A 75 -0.82 19.78 37.74
N PRO A 76 -2.15 19.70 37.97
CA PRO A 76 -2.72 20.04 39.28
C PRO A 76 -2.19 19.07 40.34
N LYS A 77 -1.85 19.63 41.51
CA LYS A 77 -1.48 18.83 42.69
C LYS A 77 -2.72 18.12 43.24
N ASN A 78 -2.53 17.00 43.94
CA ASN A 78 -3.62 16.16 44.45
C ASN A 78 -4.64 16.90 45.33
N ASP A 79 -4.25 18.03 45.93
CA ASP A 79 -5.10 18.92 46.74
C ASP A 79 -6.05 19.81 45.92
N GLN A 80 -5.87 19.89 44.60
CA GLN A 80 -6.66 20.73 43.69
C GLN A 80 -7.65 19.94 42.83
N ILE A 81 -7.71 18.62 43.00
CA ILE A 81 -8.59 17.74 42.22
C ILE A 81 -9.91 17.55 42.97
N VAL A 82 -10.98 18.17 42.49
CA VAL A 82 -12.33 18.01 43.05
C VAL A 82 -13.13 17.07 42.17
N MET A 83 -13.53 15.93 42.73
CA MET A 83 -14.31 14.91 42.01
C MET A 83 -15.79 15.30 42.01
N VAL A 84 -16.30 15.73 40.85
CA VAL A 84 -17.72 16.08 40.68
C VAL A 84 -18.48 14.83 40.23
N LYS A 85 -19.50 14.43 40.99
CA LYS A 85 -20.34 13.28 40.64
C LYS A 85 -21.20 13.64 39.42
N ALA A 86 -21.14 12.82 38.38
CA ALA A 86 -22.01 12.97 37.20
C ALA A 86 -23.50 12.78 37.62
N PRO A 87 -24.43 13.54 37.00
CA PRO A 87 -25.86 13.47 37.31
C PRO A 87 -26.47 12.09 37.00
#